data_AF-A0A3M1PCZ8-F1
#
_entry.id   AF-A0A3M1PCZ8-F1
#
_cell.length_a   1.000
_cell.length_b   1.000
_cell.length_c   1.000
_cell.angle_alpha   90.00
_cell.angle_beta   90.00
_cell.angle_gamma   90.00
#
_symmetry.space_group_name_H-M   'P 1'
#
loop_
_entity.id
_entity.type
_entity.pdbx_description
1 polymer ?
#
loop_
_entity_poly.entity_id
_entity_poly.type
_entity_poly.pdbx_seq_one_letter_code
_entity_poly.pdbx_strand_id
1 'polypeptide(L)'
;ALPLEDERVDVVISNCVLNLVPDKRRAFAEMFRVLRPGGHFTVSDIVVRGGLPGAVRRSAELYAGCVAGAVEEATYLDWLREAGFEEVRVLEEKVIPVPDEVILEYVDADELAAYRRRGGAIVSVTVYGRKP
;
A
#
# COMPACT_ATOMS: atom_id res chain seq x y z
N ALA A 1 -15.09 -4.97 12.74
CA ALA A 1 -15.61 -3.65 12.32
C ALA A 1 -15.13 -2.64 13.35
N LEU A 2 -14.86 -1.41 12.94
CA LEU A 2 -14.48 -0.32 13.84
C LEU A 2 -15.67 0.01 14.76
N PRO A 3 -15.46 0.20 16.07
CA PRO A 3 -16.51 0.57 17.02
C PRO A 3 -16.87 2.07 16.91
N LEU A 4 -17.09 2.53 15.68
CA LEU A 4 -17.51 3.88 15.33
C LEU A 4 -18.77 3.78 14.49
N GLU A 5 -19.72 4.68 14.73
CA GLU A 5 -20.90 4.81 13.88
C GLU A 5 -20.51 5.36 12.50
N ASP A 6 -21.43 5.23 11.55
CA ASP A 6 -21.27 5.73 10.19
C ASP A 6 -21.17 7.26 10.20
N GLU A 7 -20.35 7.83 9.32
CA GLU A 7 -20.32 9.29 9.07
C GLU A 7 -20.08 10.13 10.35
N ARG A 8 -19.09 9.72 11.15
CA ARG A 8 -18.77 10.40 12.42
C ARG A 8 -17.45 11.16 12.42
N VAL A 9 -16.52 10.80 11.54
CA VAL A 9 -15.20 11.45 11.50
C VAL A 9 -15.03 12.30 10.25
N ASP A 10 -14.29 13.39 10.39
CA ASP A 10 -13.99 14.30 9.27
C ASP A 10 -12.74 13.86 8.51
N VAL A 11 -11.78 13.23 9.21
CA VAL A 11 -10.49 12.81 8.66
C VAL A 11 -10.08 11.43 9.17
N VAL A 12 -9.55 10.59 8.27
CA VAL A 12 -8.84 9.36 8.63
C VAL A 12 -7.36 9.50 8.28
N ILE A 13 -6.49 9.22 9.25
CA ILE A 13 -5.04 9.14 9.02
C ILE A 13 -4.53 7.76 9.38
N SER A 14 -3.55 7.27 8.63
CA SER A 14 -2.84 6.04 8.97
C SER A 14 -1.41 6.10 8.46
N ASN A 15 -0.49 5.50 9.21
CA ASN A 15 0.92 5.41 8.84
C ASN A 15 1.40 3.96 9.03
N CYS A 16 1.74 3.29 7.93
CA CYS A 16 2.40 1.98 7.84
C CYS A 16 1.69 0.77 8.49
N VAL A 17 0.47 0.93 9.03
CA VAL A 17 -0.22 -0.17 9.73
C VAL A 17 -1.25 -0.91 8.86
N LEU A 18 -1.68 -0.34 7.72
CA LEU A 18 -2.67 -0.99 6.85
C LEU A 18 -2.13 -2.25 6.17
N ASN A 19 -0.82 -2.34 5.95
CA ASN A 19 -0.16 -3.56 5.52
C ASN A 19 -0.17 -4.70 6.56
N LEU A 20 -0.52 -4.44 7.82
CA LEU A 20 -0.68 -5.48 8.84
C LEU A 20 -2.12 -5.98 8.95
N VAL A 21 -3.06 -5.33 8.25
CA VAL A 21 -4.48 -5.72 8.29
C VAL A 21 -4.71 -6.92 7.37
N PRO A 22 -5.29 -8.04 7.86
CA PRO A 22 -5.53 -9.23 7.05
C PRO A 22 -6.43 -8.99 5.83
N ASP A 23 -7.42 -8.10 5.97
CA ASP A 23 -8.35 -7.72 4.90
C ASP A 23 -8.31 -6.20 4.69
N LYS A 24 -7.44 -5.77 3.78
CA LYS A 24 -7.24 -4.36 3.47
C LYS A 24 -8.45 -3.74 2.74
N ARG A 25 -9.16 -4.51 1.91
CA ARG A 25 -10.38 -4.06 1.23
C ARG A 25 -11.45 -3.71 2.25
N ARG A 26 -11.66 -4.58 3.23
CA ARG A 26 -12.57 -4.31 4.35
C ARG A 26 -12.12 -3.12 5.20
N ALA A 27 -10.81 -2.94 5.40
CA ALA A 27 -10.29 -1.76 6.10
C ALA A 27 -10.66 -0.47 5.36
N PHE A 28 -10.47 -0.41 4.04
CA PHE A 28 -10.86 0.73 3.22
C PHE A 28 -12.37 0.98 3.24
N ALA A 29 -13.19 -0.07 3.18
CA ALA A 29 -14.64 0.04 3.32
C ALA A 29 -15.04 0.62 4.70
N GLU A 30 -14.38 0.20 5.78
CA GLU A 30 -14.61 0.76 7.11
C GLU A 30 -14.16 2.22 7.21
N MET A 31 -13.04 2.59 6.58
CA MET A 31 -12.61 4.00 6.49
C MET A 31 -13.67 4.85 5.79
N PHE A 32 -14.23 4.35 4.69
CA PHE A 32 -15.29 5.04 3.95
C PHE A 32 -16.58 5.16 4.78
N ARG A 33 -16.96 4.10 5.49
CA ARG A 33 -18.16 4.06 6.34
C ARG A 33 -18.11 5.12 7.44
N VAL A 34 -16.98 5.22 8.16
CA VAL A 34 -16.87 6.13 9.31
C VAL A 34 -16.69 7.59 8.90
N LEU A 35 -16.17 7.86 7.69
CA LEU A 35 -16.01 9.23 7.18
C LEU A 35 -17.35 9.87 6.86
N ARG A 36 -17.51 11.15 7.18
CA ARG A 36 -18.64 11.98 6.74
C ARG A 36 -18.55 12.28 5.23
N PRO A 37 -19.68 12.58 4.55
CA PRO A 37 -19.65 13.21 3.23
C PRO A 37 -18.77 14.46 3.24
N GLY A 38 -17.91 14.60 2.23
CA GLY A 38 -16.89 15.65 2.17
C GLY A 38 -15.65 15.44 3.06
N GLY A 39 -15.64 14.41 3.93
CA GLY A 39 -14.46 13.99 4.68
C GLY A 39 -13.38 13.37 3.78
N HIS A 40 -12.16 13.20 4.30
CA HIS A 40 -11.05 12.66 3.51
C HIS A 40 -10.13 11.74 4.32
N PHE A 41 -9.28 11.01 3.63
CA PHE A 41 -8.17 10.30 4.25
C PHE A 41 -6.82 10.77 3.73
N THR A 42 -5.79 10.61 4.58
CA THR A 42 -4.39 10.65 4.18
C THR A 42 -3.67 9.47 4.82
N VAL A 43 -3.19 8.55 4.00
CA VAL A 43 -2.55 7.32 4.46
C VAL A 43 -1.18 7.16 3.85
N SER A 44 -0.17 6.93 4.68
CA SER A 44 1.15 6.49 4.23
C SER A 44 1.28 4.99 4.40
N ASP A 45 1.67 4.27 3.35
CA ASP A 45 1.89 2.82 3.39
C ASP A 45 2.95 2.35 2.37
N ILE A 46 3.36 1.09 2.46
CA ILE A 46 4.30 0.48 1.51
C ILE A 46 3.54 -0.28 0.43
N VAL A 47 3.86 0.00 -0.83
CA VAL A 47 3.36 -0.70 -2.02
C VAL A 47 4.52 -1.27 -2.83
N VAL A 48 4.20 -2.21 -3.73
CA VAL A 48 5.17 -2.76 -4.68
C VAL A 48 4.81 -2.36 -6.10
N ARG A 49 5.83 -2.32 -6.97
CA ARG A 49 5.70 -2.12 -8.41
C ARG A 49 6.42 -3.24 -9.15
N GLY A 50 5.92 -3.60 -10.32
CA GLY A 50 6.65 -4.45 -11.27
C GLY A 50 6.64 -5.94 -10.95
N GLY A 51 5.73 -6.41 -10.07
CA GLY A 51 5.57 -7.82 -9.75
C GLY A 51 6.74 -8.36 -8.96
N LEU A 52 6.81 -8.00 -7.67
CA LEU A 52 7.84 -8.49 -6.77
C LEU A 52 7.80 -10.03 -6.70
N PRO A 53 8.87 -10.76 -7.07
CA PRO A 53 8.87 -12.22 -6.99
C PRO A 53 8.60 -12.66 -5.55
N GLY A 54 7.81 -13.73 -5.37
CA GLY A 54 7.37 -14.16 -4.04
C GLY A 54 8.52 -14.49 -3.08
N ALA A 55 9.69 -14.84 -3.59
CA ALA A 55 10.91 -15.04 -2.81
C ALA A 55 11.50 -13.72 -2.28
N VAL A 56 11.48 -12.65 -3.09
CA VAL A 56 11.93 -11.30 -2.71
C VAL A 56 10.97 -10.64 -1.72
N ARG A 57 9.66 -10.90 -1.82
CA ARG A 57 8.68 -10.44 -0.83
C ARG A 57 9.06 -10.91 0.59
N ARG A 58 9.41 -12.19 0.76
CA ARG A 58 9.81 -12.75 2.06
C ARG A 58 11.11 -12.12 2.60
N SER A 59 12.06 -11.77 1.73
CA SER A 59 13.26 -11.05 2.14
C SER A 59 12.96 -9.61 2.58
N ALA A 60 12.09 -8.92 1.84
CA ALA A 60 11.69 -7.56 2.16
C ALA A 60 10.88 -7.49 3.46
N GLU A 61 10.10 -8.52 3.78
CA GLU A 61 9.45 -8.72 5.08
C GLU A 61 10.44 -8.76 6.25
N LEU A 62 11.59 -9.43 6.06
CA LEU A 62 12.66 -9.53 7.07
C LEU A 62 13.41 -8.20 7.26
N TYR A 63 13.52 -7.38 6.21
CA TYR A 63 14.22 -6.09 6.24
C TYR A 63 13.32 -4.91 6.65
N ALA A 64 12.04 -4.97 6.31
CA ALA A 64 11.02 -3.99 6.65
C ALA A 64 9.70 -4.72 6.96
N GLY A 65 9.40 -4.91 8.25
CA GLY A 65 8.27 -5.73 8.71
C GLY A 65 6.88 -5.34 8.18
N CYS A 66 6.73 -4.12 7.65
CA CYS A 66 5.49 -3.66 7.03
C CYS A 66 5.31 -4.09 5.56
N VAL A 67 6.26 -4.84 4.97
CA VAL A 67 6.18 -5.28 3.56
C VAL A 67 5.29 -6.51 3.37
N ALA A 68 4.97 -7.25 4.45
CA ALA A 68 4.25 -8.52 4.37
C ALA A 68 2.89 -8.44 3.67
N GLY A 69 2.14 -7.37 3.97
CA GLY A 69 0.85 -7.11 3.33
C GLY A 69 0.88 -6.08 2.21
N ALA A 70 2.06 -5.65 1.75
CA ALA A 70 2.16 -4.72 0.61
C ALA A 70 1.50 -5.35 -0.61
N VAL A 71 0.86 -4.55 -1.45
CA VAL A 71 0.24 -5.01 -2.72
C VAL A 71 0.74 -4.14 -3.87
N GLU A 72 0.46 -4.55 -5.10
CA GLU A 72 0.77 -3.70 -6.26
C GLU A 72 0.08 -2.34 -6.09
N GLU A 73 0.81 -1.26 -6.37
CA GLU A 73 0.31 0.10 -6.18
C GLU A 73 -0.99 0.35 -6.92
N ALA A 74 -1.09 -0.11 -8.18
CA ALA A 74 -2.32 0.01 -8.96
C ALA A 74 -3.50 -0.65 -8.22
N THR A 75 -3.31 -1.87 -7.71
CA THR A 75 -4.31 -2.60 -6.93
C THR A 75 -4.69 -1.86 -5.64
N TYR A 76 -3.72 -1.27 -4.94
CA TYR A 76 -3.97 -0.48 -3.73
C TYR A 76 -4.88 0.71 -4.02
N LEU A 77 -4.57 1.48 -5.07
CA LEU A 77 -5.34 2.65 -5.50
C LEU A 77 -6.74 2.25 -6.01
N ASP A 78 -6.84 1.14 -6.72
CA ASP A 78 -8.12 0.63 -7.23
C ASP A 78 -9.04 0.19 -6.09
N TRP A 79 -8.53 -0.49 -5.07
CA TRP A 79 -9.34 -0.85 -3.90
C TRP A 79 -9.86 0.36 -3.12
N LEU A 80 -9.10 1.46 -3.08
CA LEU A 80 -9.58 2.72 -2.50
C LEU A 80 -10.73 3.31 -3.33
N ARG A 81 -10.63 3.28 -4.66
CA ARG A 81 -11.71 3.73 -5.56
C ARG A 81 -12.94 2.82 -5.45
N GLU A 82 -12.75 1.51 -5.40
CA GLU A 82 -13.82 0.52 -5.21
C GLU A 82 -14.55 0.70 -3.87
N ALA A 83 -13.86 1.19 -2.83
CA ALA A 83 -14.48 1.53 -1.54
C ALA A 83 -15.39 2.77 -1.63
N GLY A 84 -15.33 3.53 -2.72
CA GLY A 84 -16.15 4.73 -2.97
C GLY A 84 -15.40 6.05 -2.85
N PHE A 85 -14.08 6.04 -2.62
CA PHE A 85 -13.30 7.27 -2.56
C PHE A 85 -13.09 7.89 -3.93
N GLU A 86 -13.23 9.21 -3.99
CA GLU A 86 -12.94 10.05 -5.14
C GLU A 86 -11.61 10.78 -4.95
N GLU A 87 -11.11 11.39 -6.04
CA GLU A 87 -9.87 12.18 -6.03
C GLU A 87 -8.64 11.43 -5.47
N VAL A 88 -8.64 10.10 -5.63
CA VAL A 88 -7.57 9.22 -5.13
C VAL A 88 -6.26 9.51 -5.87
N ARG A 89 -5.28 10.05 -5.14
CA ARG A 89 -3.97 10.45 -5.68
C ARG A 89 -2.82 10.21 -4.71
N VAL A 90 -1.65 9.93 -5.26
CA VAL A 90 -0.39 9.87 -4.52
C VAL A 90 0.12 11.30 -4.33
N LEU A 91 0.29 11.72 -3.08
CA LEU A 91 0.82 13.03 -2.69
C LEU A 91 2.35 13.02 -2.60
N GLU A 92 2.92 11.91 -2.13
CA GLU A 92 4.35 11.73 -1.95
C GLU A 92 4.71 10.28 -2.23
N GLU A 93 5.86 10.07 -2.88
CA GLU A 93 6.43 8.75 -3.09
C GLU A 93 7.92 8.73 -2.72
N LYS A 94 8.37 7.63 -2.12
CA LYS A 94 9.77 7.40 -1.79
C LYS A 94 10.14 5.95 -2.07
N VAL A 95 11.06 5.74 -3.00
CA VAL A 95 11.61 4.40 -3.26
C VAL A 95 12.44 3.95 -2.05
N ILE A 96 12.16 2.74 -1.58
CA ILE A 96 12.92 2.07 -0.53
C ILE A 96 14.03 1.27 -1.22
N PRO A 97 15.32 1.66 -1.07
CA PRO A 97 16.40 0.95 -1.71
C PRO A 97 16.55 -0.42 -1.03
N VAL A 98 16.43 -1.48 -1.83
CA VAL A 98 16.83 -2.84 -1.45
C VAL A 98 18.08 -3.18 -2.24
N PRO A 99 19.21 -3.44 -1.57
CA PRO A 99 20.45 -3.85 -2.22
C PRO A 99 20.24 -5.09 -3.08
N ASP A 100 20.93 -5.16 -4.22
CA ASP A 100 20.80 -6.29 -5.14
C ASP A 100 21.28 -7.59 -4.49
N GLU A 101 22.25 -7.52 -3.58
CA GLU A 101 22.77 -8.67 -2.82
C GLU A 101 21.67 -9.34 -2.00
N VAL A 102 20.79 -8.55 -1.37
CA VAL A 102 19.65 -9.06 -0.58
C VAL A 102 18.63 -9.73 -1.50
N ILE A 103 18.42 -9.19 -2.70
CA ILE A 103 17.49 -9.77 -3.67
C ILE A 103 18.06 -11.10 -4.22
N LEU A 104 19.35 -11.13 -4.53
CA LEU A 104 20.07 -12.28 -5.08
C LEU A 104 20.17 -13.48 -4.11
N GLU A 105 19.93 -13.29 -2.81
CA GLU A 105 19.76 -14.41 -1.88
C GLU A 105 18.54 -15.30 -2.20
N TYR A 106 17.57 -14.78 -2.97
CA TYR A 106 16.26 -15.41 -3.18
C TYR A 106 15.85 -15.57 -4.65
N VAL A 107 16.53 -14.90 -5.58
CA VAL A 107 16.30 -14.97 -7.03
C VAL A 107 17.64 -15.00 -7.76
N ASP A 108 17.65 -15.48 -9.00
CA ASP A 108 18.87 -15.45 -9.82
C ASP A 108 19.12 -14.07 -10.49
N ALA A 109 20.28 -13.94 -11.16
CA ALA A 109 20.67 -12.70 -11.82
C ALA A 109 19.76 -12.31 -12.99
N ASP A 110 19.18 -13.28 -13.70
CA ASP A 110 18.28 -13.03 -14.83
C ASP A 110 16.91 -12.55 -14.32
N GLU A 111 16.42 -13.13 -13.23
CA GLU A 111 15.22 -12.72 -12.52
C GLU A 111 15.35 -11.30 -11.93
N LEU A 112 16.48 -10.99 -11.28
CA LEU A 112 16.78 -9.65 -10.80
C LEU A 112 16.80 -8.64 -11.96
N ALA A 113 17.52 -8.95 -13.05
CA ALA A 113 17.56 -8.09 -14.23
C ALA A 113 16.16 -7.88 -14.83
N ALA A 114 15.33 -8.93 -14.89
CA ALA A 114 13.95 -8.83 -15.35
C ALA A 114 13.06 -8.00 -14.42
N TYR A 115 13.25 -8.09 -13.10
CA TYR A 115 12.55 -7.27 -12.11
C TYR A 115 12.93 -5.79 -12.26
N ARG A 116 14.23 -5.48 -12.35
CA ARG A 116 14.72 -4.11 -12.56
C ARG A 116 14.24 -3.51 -13.89
N ARG A 117 14.30 -4.28 -15.00
CA ARG A 117 13.79 -3.83 -16.32
C ARG A 117 12.30 -3.46 -16.31
N ARG A 118 11.50 -4.10 -15.45
CA ARG A 118 10.07 -3.82 -15.30
C ARG A 118 9.78 -2.64 -14.38
N GLY A 119 10.80 -1.92 -13.91
CA GLY A 119 10.63 -0.85 -12.93
C GLY A 119 10.32 -1.36 -11.52
N GLY A 120 10.76 -2.58 -11.21
CA GLY A 120 10.56 -3.23 -9.93
C GLY A 120 11.05 -2.39 -8.75
N ALA A 121 10.14 -2.01 -7.87
CA ALA A 121 10.45 -1.19 -6.71
C ALA A 121 9.54 -1.50 -5.52
N ILE A 122 10.08 -1.31 -4.32
CA ILE A 122 9.30 -1.15 -3.10
C ILE A 122 9.22 0.35 -2.85
N VAL A 123 8.01 0.86 -2.64
CA VAL A 123 7.75 2.30 -2.59
C VAL A 123 6.92 2.60 -1.35
N SER A 124 7.35 3.58 -0.56
CA SER A 124 6.50 4.22 0.43
C SER A 124 5.67 5.29 -0.28
N VAL A 125 4.35 5.21 -0.20
CA VAL A 125 3.43 6.17 -0.80
C VAL A 125 2.59 6.84 0.27
N THR A 126 2.35 8.13 0.12
CA THR A 126 1.30 8.86 0.86
C THR A 126 0.14 9.11 -0.09
N VAL A 127 -1.02 8.53 0.21
CA VAL A 127 -2.21 8.57 -0.63
C VAL A 127 -3.27 9.42 0.03
N TYR A 128 -3.92 10.25 -0.77
CA TYR A 128 -5.10 11.03 -0.42
C TYR A 128 -6.33 10.53 -1.16
N GLY A 129 -7.51 10.66 -0.56
CA GLY A 129 -8.79 10.53 -1.23
C GLY A 129 -9.92 11.14 -0.42
N ARG A 130 -11.02 11.50 -1.08
CA ARG A 130 -12.17 12.19 -0.49
C ARG A 130 -13.42 11.29 -0.57
N LYS A 131 -14.26 11.33 0.46
CA LYS A 131 -15.62 10.77 0.40
C LYS A 131 -16.54 11.81 -0.27
N PRO A 132 -17.29 11.44 -1.34
CA PRO A 132 -18.19 12.35 -2.02
C PRO A 132 -19.16 13.05 -1.06
#